data_AF-A0A3A0CEI2-F1
#
_entry.id   AF-A0A3A0CEI2-F1
#
_cell.length_a   1.000
_cell.length_b   1.000
_cell.length_c   1.000
_cell.angle_alpha   90.00
_cell.angle_beta   90.00
_cell.angle_gamma   90.00
#
_symmetry.space_group_name_H-M   'P 1'
#
loop_
_entity.id
_entity.type
_entity.pdbx_description
1 polymer ?
#
loop_
_entity_poly.entity_id
_entity_poly.type
_entity_poly.pdbx_seq_one_letter_code
_entity_poly.pdbx_strand_id
1 'polypeptide(L)'
;MTRSSSIRCLILAVCFLSPAGLGLLCPPPGPQPPGNSGLTGKYIGSERCSQCHANTHTSWLATLHSGALATLEEMGQGENAECLGCHTVGFGESGGFVNRATTDALAGVGCESCHGPGRDHVENVADINLRPPVNIASSVCGRCHTGANHPTFEQWQQSGHALVTESLASSFAQGNQLSSCGTCHSGDYRFLAIQEGQSVPADLLSGKSREEMNAVACATCHDPHGRTGNAPFADSGRDYQLRYPEVAYPTATNTLAATTDPTRFNICGQCHHSRGNTWQDTSRPPHHSVQSNVYVGEMPVPDGTQPLTLSVNSPHALVREQCSSCHMYRQDFMSEIAPAISGHTFEVNFAGCVASGCHPAAENAQALAATLRSSVQALLDDVKTRLGDPATWEYSCCGGPADGQPIAGTADERDTLKKVRFLYYYALYDGSYGVHNPGYTRNMLLTAQGLLTSIGR
;
A
#
# COMPACT_ATOMS: atom_id res chain seq x y z
N MET A 1 -70.41 58.66 39.06
CA MET A 1 -70.79 59.26 37.77
C MET A 1 -69.50 59.33 36.97
N THR A 2 -69.24 58.62 35.88
CA THR A 2 -70.05 58.09 34.77
C THR A 2 -69.42 56.78 34.23
N ARG A 3 -70.25 55.97 33.56
CA ARG A 3 -69.92 54.71 32.87
C ARG A 3 -69.29 54.94 31.49
N SER A 4 -68.66 53.86 30.96
CA SER A 4 -68.66 53.36 29.56
C SER A 4 -67.23 53.10 29.06
N SER A 5 -66.74 51.86 28.91
CA SER A 5 -67.09 50.79 27.94
C SER A 5 -66.70 51.09 26.49
N SER A 6 -65.78 50.27 25.92
CA SER A 6 -65.78 49.60 24.59
C SER A 6 -64.35 49.12 24.25
N ILE A 7 -64.04 47.82 24.29
CA ILE A 7 -64.14 46.76 23.24
C ILE A 7 -63.01 46.78 22.18
N ARG A 8 -62.15 45.76 22.32
CA ARG A 8 -61.46 44.88 21.35
C ARG A 8 -61.05 45.41 19.96
N CYS A 9 -59.76 45.27 19.67
CA CYS A 9 -59.27 44.92 18.33
C CYS A 9 -58.25 43.78 18.43
N LEU A 10 -58.32 42.88 17.46
CA LEU A 10 -57.73 41.54 17.39
C LEU A 10 -56.63 41.59 16.32
N ILE A 11 -55.37 41.27 16.65
CA ILE A 11 -54.36 40.90 15.65
C ILE A 11 -53.53 39.74 16.20
N LEU A 12 -53.51 38.65 15.41
CA LEU A 12 -52.82 37.39 15.63
C LEU A 12 -51.31 37.58 15.80
N ALA A 13 -50.75 37.00 16.85
CA ALA A 13 -49.32 36.65 16.91
C ALA A 13 -49.16 35.20 16.48
N VAL A 14 -48.57 34.98 15.30
CA VAL A 14 -48.13 33.67 14.83
C VAL A 14 -46.81 33.35 15.54
N CYS A 15 -46.87 32.50 16.56
CA CYS A 15 -45.69 31.89 17.16
C CYS A 15 -45.15 30.81 16.22
N PHE A 16 -44.00 31.06 15.59
CA PHE A 16 -43.18 29.99 15.03
C PHE A 16 -42.40 29.33 16.18
N LEU A 17 -42.88 28.17 16.62
CA LEU A 17 -42.12 27.22 17.42
C LEU A 17 -41.16 26.48 16.48
N SER A 18 -39.84 26.68 16.65
CA SER A 18 -38.83 25.82 16.05
C SER A 18 -38.66 24.55 16.90
N PRO A 19 -38.72 23.35 16.30
CA PRO A 19 -38.48 22.10 17.02
C PRO A 19 -36.98 21.89 17.24
N ALA A 20 -36.64 21.40 18.43
CA ALA A 20 -35.32 20.88 18.76
C ALA A 20 -34.89 19.84 17.70
N GLY A 21 -33.65 20.00 17.23
CA GLY A 21 -33.06 19.13 16.22
C GLY A 21 -33.05 17.68 16.66
N LEU A 22 -33.59 16.82 15.79
CA LEU A 22 -33.46 15.38 15.89
C LEU A 22 -31.98 15.00 15.79
N GLY A 23 -31.39 14.66 16.93
CA GLY A 23 -30.32 13.67 16.93
C GLY A 23 -30.91 12.37 16.38
N LEU A 24 -30.31 11.85 15.31
CA LEU A 24 -30.52 10.48 14.87
C LEU A 24 -30.04 9.55 15.99
N LEU A 25 -30.93 9.31 16.96
CA LEU A 25 -30.83 8.19 17.88
C LEU A 25 -30.99 6.94 17.03
N CYS A 26 -29.89 6.23 16.81
CA CYS A 26 -29.93 4.87 16.30
C CYS A 26 -30.88 4.08 17.22
N PRO A 27 -31.93 3.41 16.68
CA PRO A 27 -32.80 2.61 17.51
C PRO A 27 -31.95 1.57 18.25
N PRO A 28 -32.22 1.29 19.54
CA PRO A 28 -31.48 0.28 20.27
C PRO A 28 -31.56 -1.03 19.48
N PRO A 29 -30.44 -1.75 19.30
CA PRO A 29 -30.45 -3.01 18.57
C PRO A 29 -31.50 -3.94 19.21
N GLY A 30 -32.28 -4.62 18.36
CA GLY A 30 -33.27 -5.57 18.81
C GLY A 30 -32.65 -6.67 19.68
N PRO A 31 -33.48 -7.50 20.36
CA PRO A 31 -33.00 -8.58 21.20
C PRO A 31 -32.00 -9.45 20.41
N GLN A 32 -30.75 -9.47 20.86
CA GLN A 32 -29.70 -10.27 20.23
C GLN A 32 -30.09 -11.74 20.32
N PRO A 33 -29.96 -12.55 19.25
CA PRO A 33 -30.17 -13.98 19.33
C PRO A 33 -29.26 -14.57 20.41
N PRO A 34 -29.68 -15.64 21.12
CA PRO A 34 -28.87 -16.20 22.21
C PRO A 34 -27.50 -16.66 21.66
N GLY A 35 -26.44 -15.97 22.10
CA GLY A 35 -25.07 -16.38 21.80
C GLY A 35 -24.66 -17.58 22.62
N ASN A 36 -23.74 -18.38 22.08
CA ASN A 36 -23.00 -19.35 22.86
C ASN A 36 -21.53 -19.31 22.40
N SER A 37 -20.59 -19.23 23.32
CA SER A 37 -19.21 -19.57 22.99
C SER A 37 -19.11 -21.07 22.83
N GLY A 38 -18.93 -21.57 21.61
CA GLY A 38 -18.43 -22.92 21.33
C GLY A 38 -19.25 -24.12 21.83
N LEU A 39 -20.29 -23.95 22.64
CA LEU A 39 -21.04 -25.06 23.23
C LEU A 39 -22.10 -25.61 22.28
N THR A 40 -22.73 -24.78 21.45
CA THR A 40 -23.79 -25.21 20.50
C THR A 40 -23.85 -24.41 19.18
N GLY A 41 -22.96 -23.43 18.96
CA GLY A 41 -23.04 -22.43 17.89
C GLY A 41 -21.92 -22.60 16.88
N LYS A 42 -22.10 -22.04 15.68
CA LYS A 42 -21.16 -22.18 14.54
C LYS A 42 -19.74 -21.66 14.83
N TYR A 43 -19.60 -20.71 15.76
CA TYR A 43 -18.32 -20.21 16.24
C TYR A 43 -17.79 -21.04 17.42
N ILE A 44 -16.50 -21.33 17.40
CA ILE A 44 -15.86 -22.22 18.38
C ILE A 44 -14.73 -21.57 19.20
N GLY A 45 -14.33 -20.35 18.84
CA GLY A 45 -13.28 -19.57 19.49
C GLY A 45 -11.86 -20.01 19.09
N SER A 46 -10.93 -19.05 19.11
CA SER A 46 -9.54 -19.26 18.67
C SER A 46 -8.80 -20.36 19.43
N GLU A 47 -9.15 -20.60 20.71
CA GLU A 47 -8.50 -21.64 21.52
C GLU A 47 -8.74 -23.05 20.97
N ARG A 48 -9.86 -23.30 20.28
CA ARG A 48 -10.06 -24.61 19.62
C ARG A 48 -9.11 -24.80 18.45
N CYS A 49 -8.75 -23.73 17.75
CA CYS A 49 -7.80 -23.76 16.65
C CYS A 49 -6.38 -24.12 17.13
N SER A 50 -6.02 -23.77 18.38
CA SER A 50 -4.70 -24.04 18.97
C SER A 50 -4.35 -25.53 19.02
N GLN A 51 -5.35 -26.42 19.08
CA GLN A 51 -5.15 -27.86 19.18
C GLN A 51 -4.47 -28.48 17.94
N CYS A 52 -4.67 -27.87 16.76
CA CYS A 52 -4.06 -28.31 15.51
C CYS A 52 -3.11 -27.26 14.91
N HIS A 53 -3.36 -25.97 15.15
CA HIS A 53 -2.60 -24.84 14.60
C HIS A 53 -1.84 -24.08 15.69
N ALA A 54 -1.18 -24.80 16.59
CA ALA A 54 -0.53 -24.24 17.78
C ALA A 54 0.45 -23.10 17.50
N ASN A 55 1.27 -23.23 16.45
CA ASN A 55 2.26 -22.21 16.08
C ASN A 55 1.59 -20.90 15.63
N THR A 56 0.63 -21.01 14.70
CA THR A 56 -0.12 -19.85 14.20
C THR A 56 -0.93 -19.20 15.32
N HIS A 57 -1.58 -20.00 16.17
CA HIS A 57 -2.32 -19.48 17.32
C HIS A 57 -1.41 -18.71 18.29
N THR A 58 -0.26 -19.29 18.64
CA THR A 58 0.71 -18.64 19.55
C THR A 58 1.20 -17.30 18.99
N SER A 59 1.48 -17.25 17.68
CA SER A 59 1.91 -16.03 17.01
C SER A 59 0.78 -14.98 16.95
N TRP A 60 -0.44 -15.40 16.59
CA TRP A 60 -1.62 -14.53 16.53
C TRP A 60 -1.95 -13.96 17.91
N LEU A 61 -1.82 -14.76 18.98
CA LEU A 61 -2.13 -14.34 20.33
C LEU A 61 -1.29 -13.13 20.78
N ALA A 62 -0.09 -12.94 20.22
CA ALA A 62 0.75 -11.79 20.49
C ALA A 62 0.31 -10.49 19.77
N THR A 63 -0.54 -10.59 18.75
CA THR A 63 -1.01 -9.43 17.96
C THR A 63 -2.02 -8.58 18.74
N LEU A 64 -2.22 -7.32 18.31
CA LEU A 64 -3.28 -6.48 18.89
C LEU A 64 -4.69 -6.92 18.50
N HIS A 65 -4.83 -7.74 17.45
CA HIS A 65 -6.13 -8.32 17.08
C HIS A 65 -6.68 -9.22 18.20
N SER A 66 -5.86 -10.08 18.80
CA SER A 66 -6.31 -10.97 19.88
C SER A 66 -6.82 -10.20 21.10
N GLY A 67 -6.22 -9.05 21.40
CA GLY A 67 -6.57 -8.16 22.52
C GLY A 67 -7.55 -7.04 22.18
N ALA A 68 -8.15 -7.02 20.99
CA ALA A 68 -8.88 -5.86 20.48
C ALA A 68 -10.02 -5.39 21.42
N LEU A 69 -10.79 -6.31 22.01
CA LEU A 69 -11.87 -5.93 22.95
C LEU A 69 -11.32 -5.29 24.24
N ALA A 70 -10.19 -5.80 24.75
CA ALA A 70 -9.59 -5.26 25.99
C ALA A 70 -9.23 -3.77 25.84
N THR A 71 -8.75 -3.37 24.65
CA THR A 71 -8.43 -1.96 24.38
C THR A 71 -9.67 -1.05 24.43
N LEU A 72 -10.84 -1.55 24.02
CA LEU A 72 -12.10 -0.79 24.16
C LEU A 72 -12.57 -0.72 25.60
N GLU A 73 -12.44 -1.82 26.34
CA GLU A 73 -12.82 -1.92 27.75
C GLU A 73 -12.03 -0.92 28.61
N GLU A 74 -10.73 -0.77 28.35
CA GLU A 74 -9.86 0.22 29.01
C GLU A 74 -10.35 1.67 28.83
N MET A 75 -11.05 1.95 27.74
CA MET A 75 -11.62 3.27 27.42
C MET A 75 -13.13 3.37 27.75
N GLY A 76 -13.70 2.36 28.41
CA GLY A 76 -15.12 2.33 28.78
C GLY A 76 -16.09 2.07 27.61
N GLN A 77 -15.60 1.55 26.48
CA GLN A 77 -16.38 1.28 25.26
C GLN A 77 -16.64 -0.22 25.03
N GLY A 78 -16.31 -1.08 26.00
CA GLY A 78 -16.41 -2.55 25.87
C GLY A 78 -17.83 -3.10 25.66
N GLU A 79 -18.88 -2.30 25.89
CA GLU A 79 -20.28 -2.67 25.64
C GLU A 79 -20.91 -1.90 24.47
N ASN A 80 -20.13 -1.05 23.78
CA ASN A 80 -20.65 -0.24 22.69
C ASN A 80 -20.90 -1.11 21.45
N ALA A 81 -22.18 -1.32 21.13
CA ALA A 81 -22.62 -2.13 19.99
C ALA A 81 -22.04 -1.66 18.65
N GLU A 82 -21.72 -0.37 18.48
CA GLU A 82 -21.09 0.17 17.28
C GLU A 82 -19.64 -0.30 17.13
N CYS A 83 -18.96 -0.60 18.24
CA CYS A 83 -17.57 -1.03 18.26
C CYS A 83 -17.43 -2.57 18.28
N LEU A 84 -18.38 -3.26 18.92
CA LEU A 84 -18.33 -4.70 19.13
C LEU A 84 -18.30 -5.51 17.83
N GLY A 85 -18.91 -5.02 16.75
CA GLY A 85 -18.85 -5.66 15.43
C GLY A 85 -17.43 -5.82 14.88
N CYS A 86 -16.51 -4.91 15.23
CA CYS A 86 -15.13 -4.93 14.76
C CYS A 86 -14.14 -5.48 15.81
N HIS A 87 -14.54 -5.55 17.08
CA HIS A 87 -13.65 -5.91 18.19
C HIS A 87 -13.95 -7.28 18.81
N THR A 88 -14.89 -8.03 18.24
CA THR A 88 -15.26 -9.38 18.70
C THR A 88 -15.56 -10.30 17.52
N VAL A 89 -15.73 -11.60 17.78
CA VAL A 89 -16.12 -12.58 16.77
C VAL A 89 -17.64 -12.68 16.67
N GLY A 90 -18.19 -12.32 15.51
CA GLY A 90 -19.58 -12.61 15.14
C GLY A 90 -20.65 -11.86 15.94
N PHE A 91 -20.35 -10.69 16.53
CA PHE A 91 -21.36 -9.88 17.21
C PHE A 91 -22.55 -9.57 16.29
N GLY A 92 -23.78 -9.72 16.79
CA GLY A 92 -24.99 -9.59 15.98
C GLY A 92 -25.37 -10.86 15.20
N GLU A 93 -24.49 -11.85 15.10
CA GLU A 93 -24.76 -13.11 14.40
C GLU A 93 -25.19 -14.24 15.34
N SER A 94 -25.94 -15.20 14.77
CA SER A 94 -26.32 -16.41 15.50
C SER A 94 -25.07 -17.19 15.95
N GLY A 95 -24.96 -17.42 17.26
CA GLY A 95 -23.83 -18.11 17.88
C GLY A 95 -22.56 -17.27 18.04
N GLY A 96 -22.59 -15.97 17.77
CA GLY A 96 -21.45 -15.07 17.96
C GLY A 96 -21.33 -14.46 19.36
N PHE A 97 -20.42 -13.50 19.51
CA PHE A 97 -20.18 -12.80 20.78
C PHE A 97 -21.43 -12.05 21.27
N VAL A 98 -21.68 -12.14 22.57
CA VAL A 98 -22.72 -11.40 23.30
C VAL A 98 -22.11 -10.61 24.43
N ASN A 99 -21.37 -11.26 25.33
CA ASN A 99 -20.65 -10.60 26.42
C ASN A 99 -19.56 -11.53 27.01
N ARG A 100 -18.72 -10.96 27.87
CA ARG A 100 -17.66 -11.68 28.60
C ARG A 100 -18.18 -12.84 29.45
N ALA A 101 -19.37 -12.76 30.03
CA ALA A 101 -19.88 -13.79 30.93
C ALA A 101 -20.35 -15.06 30.18
N THR A 102 -20.88 -14.91 28.97
CA THR A 102 -21.50 -16.01 28.22
C THR A 102 -20.72 -16.46 26.99
N THR A 103 -19.88 -15.59 26.42
CA THR A 103 -19.19 -15.83 25.15
C THR A 103 -17.72 -15.37 25.15
N ASP A 104 -17.01 -15.46 26.29
CA ASP A 104 -15.64 -14.92 26.41
C ASP A 104 -14.65 -15.47 25.37
N ALA A 105 -14.83 -16.72 24.94
CA ALA A 105 -13.98 -17.33 23.92
C ALA A 105 -14.06 -16.64 22.53
N LEU A 106 -15.02 -15.73 22.35
CA LEU A 106 -15.25 -14.93 21.15
C LEU A 106 -14.86 -13.45 21.34
N ALA A 107 -14.26 -13.10 22.49
CA ALA A 107 -13.73 -11.77 22.74
C ALA A 107 -12.48 -11.49 21.89
N GLY A 108 -12.36 -10.25 21.38
CA GLY A 108 -11.27 -9.85 20.49
C GLY A 108 -11.49 -10.25 19.03
N VAL A 109 -10.54 -9.89 18.17
CA VAL A 109 -10.55 -10.28 16.75
C VAL A 109 -9.87 -11.64 16.62
N GLY A 110 -10.70 -12.69 16.66
CA GLY A 110 -10.30 -14.10 16.60
C GLY A 110 -10.08 -14.62 15.18
N CYS A 111 -9.64 -15.89 15.07
CA CYS A 111 -9.42 -16.56 13.78
C CYS A 111 -10.67 -16.49 12.89
N GLU A 112 -11.83 -16.66 13.51
CA GLU A 112 -13.13 -16.73 12.84
C GLU A 112 -13.65 -15.35 12.37
N SER A 113 -13.00 -14.23 12.75
CA SER A 113 -13.28 -12.90 12.19
C SER A 113 -12.83 -12.80 10.73
N CYS A 114 -11.77 -13.52 10.35
CA CYS A 114 -11.21 -13.52 8.99
C CYS A 114 -11.56 -14.80 8.22
N HIS A 115 -11.50 -15.95 8.88
CA HIS A 115 -11.71 -17.27 8.26
C HIS A 115 -13.16 -17.75 8.29
N GLY A 116 -14.04 -17.06 9.01
CA GLY A 116 -15.42 -17.48 9.22
C GLY A 116 -15.57 -18.57 10.29
N PRO A 117 -16.81 -19.07 10.51
CA PRO A 117 -17.10 -20.04 11.57
C PRO A 117 -16.37 -21.37 11.37
N GLY A 118 -15.73 -21.89 12.41
CA GLY A 118 -14.85 -23.07 12.35
C GLY A 118 -15.44 -24.40 12.80
N ARG A 119 -16.71 -24.46 13.24
CA ARG A 119 -17.28 -25.69 13.81
C ARG A 119 -17.18 -26.89 12.89
N ASP A 120 -17.72 -26.79 11.68
CA ASP A 120 -17.81 -27.91 10.74
C ASP A 120 -16.41 -28.45 10.40
N HIS A 121 -15.43 -27.55 10.29
CA HIS A 121 -14.03 -27.92 10.10
C HIS A 121 -13.52 -28.79 11.25
N VAL A 122 -13.72 -28.36 12.49
CA VAL A 122 -13.20 -29.05 13.67
C VAL A 122 -13.92 -30.37 13.91
N GLU A 123 -15.22 -30.45 13.61
CA GLU A 123 -16.00 -31.68 13.74
C GLU A 123 -15.65 -32.73 12.66
N ASN A 124 -15.13 -32.29 11.51
CA ASN A 124 -14.68 -33.19 10.45
C ASN A 124 -13.45 -32.65 9.69
N VAL A 125 -12.30 -32.69 10.35
CA VAL A 125 -11.01 -32.18 9.81
C VAL A 125 -10.53 -32.91 8.55
N ALA A 126 -11.05 -34.10 8.28
CA ALA A 126 -10.68 -34.91 7.12
C ALA A 126 -11.34 -34.40 5.83
N ASP A 127 -12.47 -33.69 5.92
CA ASP A 127 -13.13 -33.11 4.75
C ASP A 127 -12.49 -31.77 4.39
N ILE A 128 -11.79 -31.75 3.25
CA ILE A 128 -11.12 -30.56 2.74
C ILE A 128 -12.08 -29.42 2.40
N ASN A 129 -13.34 -29.73 2.09
CA ASN A 129 -14.35 -28.72 1.75
C ASN A 129 -14.84 -27.94 2.97
N LEU A 130 -14.60 -28.47 4.18
CA LEU A 130 -14.94 -27.81 5.43
C LEU A 130 -13.81 -26.93 5.95
N ARG A 131 -12.64 -26.90 5.29
CA ARG A 131 -11.53 -26.03 5.70
C ARG A 131 -11.94 -24.57 5.55
N PRO A 132 -11.72 -23.73 6.58
CA PRO A 132 -12.00 -22.31 6.47
C PRO A 132 -11.18 -21.69 5.32
N PRO A 133 -11.79 -20.79 4.51
CA PRO A 133 -11.11 -20.20 3.38
C PRO A 133 -9.91 -19.36 3.83
N VAL A 134 -8.81 -19.48 3.09
CA VAL A 134 -7.68 -18.55 3.17
C VAL A 134 -7.89 -17.49 2.08
N ASN A 135 -8.51 -16.38 2.47
CA ASN A 135 -8.84 -15.30 1.55
C ASN A 135 -7.93 -14.10 1.80
N ILE A 136 -7.11 -13.76 0.81
CA ILE A 136 -6.21 -12.60 0.87
C ILE A 136 -6.85 -11.30 0.37
N ALA A 137 -8.11 -11.34 -0.08
CA ALA A 137 -8.81 -10.16 -0.55
C ALA A 137 -8.86 -9.09 0.54
N SER A 138 -8.52 -7.86 0.18
CA SER A 138 -8.51 -6.72 1.10
C SER A 138 -9.87 -6.44 1.75
N SER A 139 -10.97 -6.91 1.14
CA SER A 139 -12.32 -6.81 1.70
C SER A 139 -12.47 -7.57 3.02
N VAL A 140 -11.63 -8.58 3.30
CA VAL A 140 -11.58 -9.26 4.62
C VAL A 140 -11.16 -8.27 5.71
N CYS A 141 -10.13 -7.46 5.43
CA CYS A 141 -9.65 -6.41 6.34
C CYS A 141 -10.62 -5.22 6.39
N GLY A 142 -11.20 -4.87 5.24
CA GLY A 142 -12.15 -3.77 5.08
C GLY A 142 -13.48 -3.94 5.80
N ARG A 143 -13.77 -5.12 6.39
CA ARG A 143 -14.93 -5.29 7.28
C ARG A 143 -14.82 -4.44 8.56
N CYS A 144 -13.59 -4.14 8.99
CA CYS A 144 -13.31 -3.40 10.22
C CYS A 144 -12.46 -2.15 9.97
N HIS A 145 -11.47 -2.22 9.07
CA HIS A 145 -10.60 -1.09 8.74
C HIS A 145 -11.26 -0.15 7.72
N THR A 146 -12.40 0.42 8.13
CA THR A 146 -13.26 1.30 7.34
C THR A 146 -13.70 2.53 8.15
N GLY A 147 -14.13 3.58 7.46
CA GLY A 147 -14.76 4.76 8.06
C GLY A 147 -13.78 5.75 8.69
N ALA A 148 -14.31 6.80 9.33
CA ALA A 148 -13.53 7.97 9.74
C ALA A 148 -12.41 7.68 10.75
N ASN A 149 -12.59 6.69 11.62
CA ASN A 149 -11.59 6.25 12.61
C ASN A 149 -10.50 5.36 11.99
N HIS A 150 -10.83 4.59 10.95
CA HIS A 150 -9.94 3.62 10.33
C HIS A 150 -10.08 3.61 8.80
N PRO A 151 -9.79 4.71 8.06
CA PRO A 151 -10.09 4.81 6.63
C PRO A 151 -9.11 4.04 5.74
N THR A 152 -8.51 2.97 6.25
CA THR A 152 -7.40 2.25 5.61
C THR A 152 -7.85 1.56 4.34
N PHE A 153 -9.02 0.90 4.36
CA PHE A 153 -9.53 0.20 3.19
C PHE A 153 -9.93 1.18 2.08
N GLU A 154 -10.62 2.28 2.40
CA GLU A 154 -11.01 3.30 1.43
C GLU A 154 -9.81 4.03 0.85
N GLN A 155 -8.79 4.29 1.65
CA GLN A 155 -7.52 4.87 1.19
C GLN A 155 -6.78 3.89 0.26
N TRP A 156 -6.71 2.60 0.61
CA TRP A 156 -6.14 1.58 -0.26
C TRP A 156 -6.90 1.47 -1.58
N GLN A 157 -8.24 1.49 -1.56
CA GLN A 157 -9.09 1.45 -2.76
C GLN A 157 -8.79 2.59 -3.75
N GLN A 158 -8.35 3.75 -3.26
CA GLN A 158 -7.98 4.90 -4.09
C GLN A 158 -6.58 4.76 -4.71
N SER A 159 -5.77 3.82 -4.23
CA SER A 159 -4.40 3.64 -4.69
C SER A 159 -4.29 2.74 -5.93
N GLY A 160 -3.16 2.85 -6.62
CA GLY A 160 -2.79 1.93 -7.71
C GLY A 160 -2.58 0.47 -7.27
N HIS A 161 -2.49 0.20 -5.96
CA HIS A 161 -2.36 -1.17 -5.43
C HIS A 161 -3.67 -1.94 -5.41
N ALA A 162 -4.82 -1.24 -5.44
CA ALA A 162 -6.13 -1.87 -5.29
C ALA A 162 -6.52 -2.76 -6.46
N LEU A 163 -5.97 -2.50 -7.65
CA LEU A 163 -6.34 -3.19 -8.87
C LEU A 163 -5.12 -3.55 -9.69
N VAL A 164 -5.15 -4.73 -10.32
CA VAL A 164 -4.17 -5.11 -11.34
C VAL A 164 -4.31 -4.12 -12.50
N THR A 165 -3.20 -3.62 -13.05
CA THR A 165 -3.26 -2.71 -14.21
C THR A 165 -3.96 -3.39 -15.38
N GLU A 166 -4.80 -2.66 -16.13
CA GLU A 166 -5.67 -3.21 -17.17
C GLU A 166 -4.97 -4.15 -18.17
N SER A 167 -3.77 -3.76 -18.63
CA SER A 167 -2.97 -4.56 -19.57
C SER A 167 -2.51 -5.89 -18.98
N LEU A 168 -2.13 -5.90 -17.70
CA LEU A 168 -1.71 -7.11 -17.01
C LEU A 168 -2.90 -7.97 -16.63
N ALA A 169 -4.02 -7.39 -16.20
CA ALA A 169 -5.25 -8.13 -15.94
C ALA A 169 -5.69 -8.90 -17.20
N SER A 170 -5.70 -8.23 -18.36
CA SER A 170 -5.98 -8.86 -19.65
C SER A 170 -5.00 -9.99 -19.98
N SER A 171 -3.70 -9.80 -19.68
CA SER A 171 -2.67 -10.82 -19.92
C SER A 171 -2.84 -12.04 -19.01
N PHE A 172 -3.11 -11.82 -17.73
CA PHE A 172 -3.33 -12.87 -16.73
C PHE A 172 -4.60 -13.67 -17.01
N ALA A 173 -5.68 -13.00 -17.43
CA ALA A 173 -6.92 -13.65 -17.85
C ALA A 173 -6.75 -14.57 -19.06
N GLN A 174 -5.71 -14.35 -19.87
CA GLN A 174 -5.32 -15.19 -21.00
C GLN A 174 -4.28 -16.26 -20.64
N GLY A 175 -3.93 -16.41 -19.35
CA GLY A 175 -2.93 -17.38 -18.88
C GLY A 175 -1.48 -16.98 -19.19
N ASN A 176 -1.21 -15.70 -19.45
CA ASN A 176 0.09 -15.20 -19.87
C ASN A 176 0.79 -14.39 -18.78
N GLN A 177 2.12 -14.48 -18.70
CA GLN A 177 3.00 -13.57 -17.93
C GLN A 177 2.79 -13.55 -16.40
N LEU A 178 1.96 -14.42 -15.83
CA LEU A 178 1.70 -14.44 -14.39
C LEU A 178 2.98 -14.69 -13.58
N SER A 179 3.82 -15.63 -14.00
CA SER A 179 5.08 -15.93 -13.30
C SER A 179 6.12 -14.80 -13.37
N SER A 180 6.13 -14.02 -14.45
CA SER A 180 7.08 -12.92 -14.62
C SER A 180 6.61 -11.61 -13.98
N CYS A 181 5.33 -11.28 -14.12
CA CYS A 181 4.76 -9.98 -13.72
C CYS A 181 3.98 -10.07 -12.40
N GLY A 182 3.42 -11.24 -12.07
CA GLY A 182 2.62 -11.47 -10.87
C GLY A 182 3.40 -11.32 -9.57
N THR A 183 4.73 -11.44 -9.60
CA THR A 183 5.61 -11.20 -8.44
C THR A 183 5.33 -9.85 -7.76
N CYS A 184 4.96 -8.82 -8.54
CA CYS A 184 4.66 -7.47 -8.05
C CYS A 184 3.22 -7.03 -8.34
N HIS A 185 2.58 -7.56 -9.38
CA HIS A 185 1.27 -7.11 -9.85
C HIS A 185 0.10 -8.05 -9.53
N SER A 186 0.34 -9.15 -8.81
CA SER A 186 -0.72 -10.07 -8.38
C SER A 186 -0.47 -10.55 -6.96
N GLY A 187 -1.40 -10.23 -6.06
CA GLY A 187 -1.43 -10.73 -4.69
C GLY A 187 -1.64 -12.24 -4.66
N ASP A 188 -2.45 -12.78 -5.57
CA ASP A 188 -2.66 -14.23 -5.70
C ASP A 188 -1.35 -14.96 -5.99
N TYR A 189 -0.62 -14.51 -7.02
CA TYR A 189 0.67 -15.11 -7.37
C TYR A 189 1.69 -14.91 -6.25
N ARG A 190 1.82 -13.69 -5.73
CA ARG A 190 2.79 -13.37 -4.68
C ARG A 190 2.55 -14.19 -3.42
N PHE A 191 1.30 -14.31 -2.98
CA PHE A 191 0.93 -15.13 -1.82
C PHE A 191 1.39 -16.58 -2.00
N LEU A 192 0.97 -17.23 -3.08
CA LEU A 192 1.29 -18.63 -3.30
C LEU A 192 2.78 -18.86 -3.57
N ALA A 193 3.40 -18.07 -4.45
CA ALA A 193 4.78 -18.29 -4.87
C ALA A 193 5.81 -17.85 -3.83
N ILE A 194 5.59 -16.70 -3.18
CA ILE A 194 6.60 -16.04 -2.34
C ILE A 194 6.33 -16.26 -0.86
N GLN A 195 5.09 -16.11 -0.41
CA GLN A 195 4.77 -16.32 1.01
C GLN A 195 4.64 -17.81 1.35
N GLU A 196 3.97 -18.60 0.51
CA GLU A 196 3.75 -20.03 0.76
C GLU A 196 4.81 -20.93 0.10
N GLY A 197 5.68 -20.39 -0.76
CA GLY A 197 6.74 -21.15 -1.44
C GLY A 197 6.22 -22.22 -2.41
N GLN A 198 5.01 -22.04 -2.92
CA GLN A 198 4.34 -23.02 -3.78
C GLN A 198 4.62 -22.79 -5.26
N SER A 199 4.56 -23.86 -6.05
CA SER A 199 4.53 -23.74 -7.51
C SER A 199 3.16 -23.23 -7.95
N VAL A 200 3.15 -22.12 -8.70
CA VAL A 200 1.91 -21.49 -9.16
C VAL A 200 1.65 -21.81 -10.64
N PRO A 201 0.49 -22.39 -10.99
CA PRO A 201 0.10 -22.61 -12.38
C PRO A 201 0.04 -21.29 -13.17
N ALA A 202 0.52 -21.30 -14.42
CA ALA A 202 0.50 -20.12 -15.28
C ALA A 202 -0.93 -19.61 -15.58
N ASP A 203 -1.90 -20.51 -15.55
CA ASP A 203 -3.31 -20.30 -15.83
C ASP A 203 -4.17 -20.06 -14.58
N LEU A 204 -3.57 -19.84 -13.39
CA LEU A 204 -4.28 -19.60 -12.12
C LEU A 204 -5.39 -18.54 -12.25
N LEU A 205 -5.14 -17.49 -13.06
CA LEU A 205 -6.05 -16.36 -13.23
C LEU A 205 -6.80 -16.38 -14.57
N SER A 206 -6.71 -17.48 -15.34
CA SER A 206 -7.36 -17.58 -16.64
C SER A 206 -8.89 -17.43 -16.52
N GLY A 207 -9.46 -16.61 -17.39
CA GLY A 207 -10.90 -16.35 -17.44
C GLY A 207 -11.45 -15.46 -16.33
N LYS A 208 -10.64 -15.04 -15.35
CA LYS A 208 -11.06 -14.09 -14.31
C LYS A 208 -11.18 -12.67 -14.87
N SER A 209 -12.17 -11.93 -14.40
CA SER A 209 -12.21 -10.47 -14.56
C SER A 209 -11.14 -9.81 -13.69
N ARG A 210 -10.85 -8.55 -13.97
CA ARG A 210 -9.90 -7.74 -13.19
C ARG A 210 -10.32 -7.63 -11.72
N GLU A 211 -11.61 -7.52 -11.46
CA GLU A 211 -12.22 -7.38 -10.12
C GLU A 211 -12.18 -8.70 -9.33
N GLU A 212 -12.06 -9.84 -10.02
CA GLU A 212 -11.91 -11.16 -9.42
C GLU A 212 -10.45 -11.52 -9.07
N MET A 213 -9.49 -10.70 -9.51
CA MET A 213 -8.06 -10.89 -9.23
C MET A 213 -7.65 -10.08 -7.99
N ASN A 214 -6.92 -10.71 -7.07
CA ASN A 214 -6.27 -9.97 -6.00
C ASN A 214 -5.03 -9.27 -6.55
N ALA A 215 -5.06 -7.94 -6.53
CA ALA A 215 -3.92 -7.07 -6.82
C ALA A 215 -2.95 -7.05 -5.62
N VAL A 216 -2.32 -5.92 -5.32
CA VAL A 216 -1.49 -5.80 -4.10
C VAL A 216 -2.43 -5.58 -2.90
N ALA A 217 -2.81 -6.68 -2.25
CA ALA A 217 -3.78 -6.69 -1.16
C ALA A 217 -3.16 -6.34 0.20
N CYS A 218 -3.99 -6.13 1.23
CA CYS A 218 -3.53 -5.88 2.61
C CYS A 218 -2.56 -6.98 3.08
N ALA A 219 -2.92 -8.24 2.84
CA ALA A 219 -2.11 -9.40 3.22
C ALA A 219 -0.81 -9.54 2.42
N THR A 220 -0.60 -8.75 1.36
CA THR A 220 0.69 -8.67 0.65
C THR A 220 1.75 -7.97 1.49
N CYS A 221 1.35 -6.97 2.28
CA CYS A 221 2.25 -6.19 3.13
C CYS A 221 2.19 -6.63 4.61
N HIS A 222 1.01 -7.04 5.08
CA HIS A 222 0.78 -7.40 6.47
C HIS A 222 0.65 -8.92 6.67
N ASP A 223 1.23 -9.43 7.75
CA ASP A 223 1.00 -10.77 8.24
C ASP A 223 -0.11 -10.73 9.31
N PRO A 224 -1.33 -11.24 9.05
CA PRO A 224 -2.41 -11.18 10.03
C PRO A 224 -2.15 -12.07 11.27
N HIS A 225 -1.15 -12.95 11.21
CA HIS A 225 -0.93 -13.98 12.23
C HIS A 225 0.25 -13.70 13.17
N GLY A 226 0.93 -12.55 13.10
CA GLY A 226 2.11 -12.36 13.94
C GLY A 226 2.60 -10.94 14.09
N ARG A 227 3.23 -10.68 15.24
CA ARG A 227 4.10 -9.52 15.43
C ARG A 227 5.42 -9.80 14.75
N THR A 228 5.76 -9.01 13.74
CA THR A 228 6.93 -9.31 12.89
C THR A 228 8.19 -8.58 13.33
N GLY A 229 8.07 -7.52 14.13
CA GLY A 229 9.19 -6.67 14.55
C GLY A 229 9.82 -5.87 13.40
N ASN A 230 9.17 -5.84 12.23
CA ASN A 230 9.74 -5.24 11.02
C ASN A 230 9.58 -3.72 10.93
N ALA A 231 8.80 -3.10 11.83
CA ALA A 231 8.69 -1.65 11.97
C ALA A 231 9.54 -1.19 13.17
N PRO A 232 10.80 -0.78 12.97
CA PRO A 232 11.72 -0.48 14.07
C PRO A 232 11.31 0.75 14.90
N PHE A 233 10.39 1.56 14.36
CA PHE A 233 9.94 2.81 14.93
C PHE A 233 8.46 2.82 15.29
N ALA A 234 7.83 1.65 15.36
CA ALA A 234 6.43 1.51 15.74
C ALA A 234 6.14 2.19 17.10
N ASP A 235 4.93 2.73 17.22
CA ASP A 235 4.47 3.36 18.46
C ASP A 235 4.53 2.38 19.64
N SER A 236 4.66 2.90 20.86
CA SER A 236 4.80 2.08 22.06
C SER A 236 3.73 0.98 22.15
N GLY A 237 4.18 -0.27 22.27
CA GLY A 237 3.31 -1.45 22.37
C GLY A 237 2.74 -1.95 21.04
N ARG A 238 2.91 -1.21 19.93
CA ARG A 238 2.42 -1.59 18.60
C ARG A 238 3.42 -2.44 17.83
N ASP A 239 2.88 -3.14 16.84
CA ASP A 239 3.57 -3.83 15.77
C ASP A 239 2.64 -3.75 14.57
N TYR A 240 3.10 -3.20 13.45
CA TYR A 240 2.25 -3.05 12.25
C TYR A 240 2.19 -4.34 11.42
N GLN A 241 2.77 -5.43 11.91
CA GLN A 241 2.74 -6.77 11.33
C GLN A 241 3.26 -6.81 9.89
N LEU A 242 4.26 -5.98 9.56
CA LEU A 242 4.80 -5.89 8.21
C LEU A 242 5.57 -7.17 7.85
N ARG A 243 5.37 -7.74 6.65
CA ARG A 243 6.08 -8.95 6.20
C ARG A 243 7.56 -8.74 5.93
N TYR A 244 7.94 -7.51 5.63
CA TYR A 244 9.31 -7.12 5.31
C TYR A 244 9.71 -5.90 6.15
N PRO A 245 11.00 -5.68 6.41
CA PRO A 245 11.49 -4.51 7.13
C PRO A 245 10.98 -3.21 6.51
N GLU A 246 10.47 -2.30 7.34
CA GLU A 246 10.09 -0.94 6.93
C GLU A 246 11.30 -0.11 6.54
N VAL A 247 12.46 -0.42 7.12
CA VAL A 247 13.70 0.33 6.94
C VAL A 247 14.82 -0.63 6.52
N ALA A 248 15.56 -0.26 5.47
CA ALA A 248 16.74 -0.98 4.99
C ALA A 248 17.85 -0.01 4.57
N TYR A 249 19.11 -0.29 4.91
CA TYR A 249 20.26 0.57 4.60
C TYR A 249 21.24 -0.13 3.64
N PRO A 250 20.83 -0.43 2.39
CA PRO A 250 21.74 -1.03 1.44
C PRO A 250 22.87 -0.05 1.11
N THR A 251 24.10 -0.58 1.01
CA THR A 251 25.21 0.17 0.43
C THR A 251 25.03 0.21 -1.08
N ALA A 252 25.15 1.40 -1.69
CA ALA A 252 25.04 1.57 -3.13
C ALA A 252 26.06 0.71 -3.88
N THR A 253 25.58 -0.02 -4.89
CA THR A 253 26.40 -0.83 -5.80
C THR A 253 25.78 -0.82 -7.18
N ASN A 254 26.61 -0.95 -8.22
CA ASN A 254 26.15 -0.91 -9.60
C ASN A 254 26.09 -2.29 -10.26
N THR A 255 26.35 -3.37 -9.52
CA THR A 255 26.25 -4.72 -10.08
C THR A 255 24.81 -5.09 -10.40
N LEU A 256 24.58 -5.68 -11.57
CA LEU A 256 23.25 -6.11 -11.99
C LEU A 256 22.54 -6.95 -10.92
N ALA A 257 23.20 -8.00 -10.43
CA ALA A 257 22.66 -8.90 -9.41
C ALA A 257 22.13 -8.16 -8.17
N ALA A 258 22.93 -7.27 -7.58
CA ALA A 258 22.52 -6.54 -6.38
C ALA A 258 21.41 -5.52 -6.67
N THR A 259 21.49 -4.78 -7.77
CA THR A 259 20.48 -3.74 -8.08
C THR A 259 19.09 -4.32 -8.34
N THR A 260 19.01 -5.61 -8.69
CA THR A 260 17.76 -6.35 -8.91
C THR A 260 17.32 -7.21 -7.73
N ASP A 261 18.11 -7.25 -6.65
CA ASP A 261 17.83 -8.11 -5.49
C ASP A 261 16.84 -7.41 -4.53
N PRO A 262 15.59 -7.87 -4.43
CA PRO A 262 14.60 -7.26 -3.55
C PRO A 262 14.96 -7.38 -2.06
N THR A 263 15.80 -8.36 -1.68
CA THR A 263 16.17 -8.58 -0.27
C THR A 263 17.05 -7.47 0.31
N ARG A 264 17.65 -6.65 -0.55
CA ARG A 264 18.44 -5.46 -0.15
C ARG A 264 17.58 -4.28 0.28
N PHE A 265 16.29 -4.27 -0.08
CA PHE A 265 15.42 -3.13 0.10
C PHE A 265 14.36 -3.37 1.17
N ASN A 266 13.73 -2.28 1.61
CA ASN A 266 12.61 -2.32 2.53
C ASN A 266 11.35 -2.92 1.88
N ILE A 267 10.23 -2.91 2.60
CA ILE A 267 8.94 -3.41 2.14
C ILE A 267 8.48 -2.81 0.79
N CYS A 268 8.72 -1.52 0.55
CA CYS A 268 8.35 -0.87 -0.70
C CYS A 268 9.24 -1.34 -1.85
N GLY A 269 10.54 -1.49 -1.59
CA GLY A 269 11.52 -1.96 -2.54
C GLY A 269 11.45 -3.44 -2.89
N GLN A 270 10.53 -4.21 -2.29
CA GLN A 270 10.20 -5.56 -2.75
C GLN A 270 9.60 -5.57 -4.16
N CYS A 271 9.00 -4.45 -4.58
CA CYS A 271 8.44 -4.26 -5.91
C CYS A 271 9.04 -3.03 -6.61
N HIS A 272 9.30 -1.96 -5.85
CA HIS A 272 9.85 -0.70 -6.36
C HIS A 272 11.38 -0.74 -6.42
N HIS A 273 11.92 -1.73 -7.15
CA HIS A 273 13.33 -1.79 -7.53
C HIS A 273 13.52 -2.08 -9.03
N SER A 274 14.77 -1.94 -9.50
CA SER A 274 15.20 -2.15 -10.87
C SER A 274 14.97 -3.59 -11.32
N ARG A 275 14.57 -3.76 -12.59
CA ARG A 275 14.37 -5.06 -13.23
C ARG A 275 15.57 -5.50 -14.08
N GLY A 276 16.67 -4.75 -14.02
CA GLY A 276 17.95 -5.16 -14.59
C GLY A 276 18.24 -4.67 -16.00
N ASN A 277 17.32 -3.93 -16.64
CA ASN A 277 17.63 -3.26 -17.90
C ASN A 277 18.81 -2.30 -17.70
N THR A 278 19.74 -2.32 -18.63
CA THR A 278 20.91 -1.45 -18.75
C THR A 278 20.83 -0.62 -20.03
N TRP A 279 21.84 0.21 -20.32
CA TRP A 279 21.92 0.90 -21.61
C TRP A 279 22.23 -0.03 -22.80
N GLN A 280 22.62 -1.29 -22.56
CA GLN A 280 22.82 -2.24 -23.66
C GLN A 280 21.49 -2.80 -24.18
N ASP A 281 20.43 -2.75 -23.37
CA ASP A 281 19.09 -3.17 -23.75
C ASP A 281 18.47 -2.17 -24.74
N THR A 282 17.87 -2.71 -25.82
CA THR A 282 17.24 -1.91 -26.88
C THR A 282 15.76 -2.17 -27.06
N SER A 283 15.25 -3.23 -26.44
CA SER A 283 13.87 -3.65 -26.65
C SER A 283 12.88 -2.78 -25.87
N ARG A 284 13.21 -2.48 -24.61
CA ARG A 284 12.36 -1.73 -23.69
C ARG A 284 13.18 -0.85 -22.75
N PRO A 285 12.62 0.30 -22.31
CA PRO A 285 13.23 1.13 -21.29
C PRO A 285 13.36 0.38 -19.96
N PRO A 286 14.17 0.91 -19.02
CA PRO A 286 14.08 0.53 -17.62
C PRO A 286 12.62 0.47 -17.16
N HIS A 287 12.32 -0.43 -16.24
CA HIS A 287 10.97 -0.55 -15.72
C HIS A 287 10.58 0.67 -14.86
N HIS A 288 9.29 0.97 -14.71
CA HIS A 288 8.78 2.09 -13.90
C HIS A 288 8.92 1.90 -12.38
N SER A 289 9.82 1.01 -11.94
CA SER A 289 9.97 0.57 -10.56
C SER A 289 11.34 0.94 -9.97
N VAL A 290 12.12 1.85 -10.56
CA VAL A 290 13.51 2.09 -10.14
C VAL A 290 13.67 2.91 -8.85
N GLN A 291 12.58 3.17 -8.10
CA GLN A 291 12.57 4.16 -7.01
C GLN A 291 13.56 3.83 -5.89
N SER A 292 13.63 2.56 -5.45
CA SER A 292 14.58 2.19 -4.38
C SER A 292 16.03 2.36 -4.83
N ASN A 293 16.34 2.05 -6.08
CA ASN A 293 17.70 2.22 -6.60
C ASN A 293 18.09 3.69 -6.73
N VAL A 294 17.18 4.55 -7.20
CA VAL A 294 17.43 6.00 -7.27
C VAL A 294 17.57 6.58 -5.86
N TYR A 295 16.71 6.18 -4.92
CA TYR A 295 16.81 6.57 -3.52
C TYR A 295 18.16 6.16 -2.89
N VAL A 296 18.65 4.96 -3.19
CA VAL A 296 19.97 4.50 -2.75
C VAL A 296 21.12 5.19 -3.49
N GLY A 297 20.90 5.62 -4.73
CA GLY A 297 21.92 6.25 -5.58
C GLY A 297 22.69 5.26 -6.43
N GLU A 298 22.01 4.24 -6.95
CA GLU A 298 22.61 3.18 -7.77
C GLU A 298 21.83 2.94 -9.07
N MET A 299 22.46 2.24 -10.02
CA MET A 299 21.83 1.79 -11.25
C MET A 299 22.44 0.47 -11.73
N PRO A 300 21.69 -0.39 -12.43
CA PRO A 300 22.25 -1.58 -13.04
C PRO A 300 23.28 -1.19 -14.11
N VAL A 301 24.48 -1.76 -14.01
CA VAL A 301 25.58 -1.56 -14.97
C VAL A 301 25.94 -2.89 -15.63
N PRO A 302 26.15 -2.93 -16.96
CA PRO A 302 26.65 -4.11 -17.65
C PRO A 302 28.00 -4.56 -17.09
N ASP A 303 28.17 -5.88 -17.00
CA ASP A 303 29.39 -6.48 -16.48
C ASP A 303 30.64 -5.98 -17.23
N GLY A 304 31.70 -5.68 -16.46
CA GLY A 304 32.97 -5.19 -17.01
C GLY A 304 32.96 -3.73 -17.47
N THR A 305 31.88 -2.98 -17.25
CA THR A 305 31.78 -1.55 -17.60
C THR A 305 31.77 -0.65 -16.36
N GLN A 306 31.98 0.65 -16.57
CA GLN A 306 31.90 1.67 -15.52
C GLN A 306 30.49 2.27 -15.46
N PRO A 307 30.01 2.67 -14.27
CA PRO A 307 28.72 3.35 -14.16
C PRO A 307 28.71 4.67 -14.92
N LEU A 308 27.58 5.01 -15.52
CA LEU A 308 27.41 6.26 -16.29
C LEU A 308 27.41 7.50 -15.40
N THR A 309 27.02 7.35 -14.13
CA THR A 309 27.07 8.40 -13.11
C THR A 309 27.64 7.83 -11.83
N LEU A 310 28.32 8.67 -11.05
CA LEU A 310 28.78 8.28 -9.72
C LEU A 310 27.57 8.08 -8.81
N SER A 311 27.67 7.05 -7.97
CA SER A 311 26.69 6.80 -6.90
C SER A 311 26.71 7.93 -5.89
N VAL A 312 25.52 8.41 -5.51
CA VAL A 312 25.34 9.49 -4.53
C VAL A 312 24.21 9.07 -3.61
N ASN A 313 24.46 8.96 -2.30
CA ASN A 313 23.41 8.64 -1.35
C ASN A 313 22.37 9.76 -1.30
N SER A 314 21.09 9.39 -1.20
CA SER A 314 20.03 10.38 -1.02
C SER A 314 20.20 11.15 0.31
N PRO A 315 19.94 12.47 0.33
CA PRO A 315 19.82 13.21 1.57
C PRO A 315 18.68 12.69 2.46
N HIS A 316 17.71 11.97 1.88
CA HIS A 316 16.60 11.37 2.61
C HIS A 316 16.91 9.95 3.11
N ALA A 317 18.10 9.38 2.88
CA ALA A 317 18.42 7.98 3.21
C ALA A 317 18.28 7.63 4.71
N LEU A 318 18.31 8.65 5.58
CA LEU A 318 18.24 8.51 7.04
C LEU A 318 16.90 8.99 7.64
N VAL A 319 15.89 9.31 6.81
CA VAL A 319 14.56 9.60 7.35
C VAL A 319 14.00 8.36 8.05
N ARG A 320 13.38 8.58 9.21
CA ARG A 320 13.06 7.55 10.20
C ARG A 320 12.38 6.31 9.60
N GLU A 321 11.27 6.48 8.88
CA GLU A 321 10.49 5.38 8.31
C GLU A 321 10.70 5.26 6.78
N GLN A 322 11.79 5.81 6.25
CA GLN A 322 12.12 5.82 4.81
C GLN A 322 10.93 6.22 3.92
N CYS A 323 10.50 5.35 3.00
CA CYS A 323 9.40 5.59 2.08
C CYS A 323 8.10 5.96 2.81
N SER A 324 7.79 5.26 3.92
CA SER A 324 6.60 5.48 4.73
C SER A 324 6.54 6.88 5.35
N SER A 325 7.70 7.50 5.60
CA SER A 325 7.75 8.86 6.16
C SER A 325 7.01 9.89 5.29
N CYS A 326 7.07 9.72 3.95
CA CYS A 326 6.45 10.65 3.00
C CYS A 326 5.16 10.08 2.40
N HIS A 327 5.17 8.79 2.05
CA HIS A 327 4.07 8.15 1.32
C HIS A 327 3.00 7.57 2.24
N MET A 328 3.31 7.33 3.51
CA MET A 328 2.39 6.74 4.48
C MET A 328 2.31 7.58 5.76
N TYR A 329 2.24 8.92 5.60
CA TYR A 329 1.99 9.81 6.74
C TYR A 329 0.70 9.43 7.44
N ARG A 330 0.74 9.42 8.77
CA ARG A 330 -0.38 9.02 9.62
C ARG A 330 -0.79 10.17 10.53
N GLN A 331 -2.07 10.23 10.81
CA GLN A 331 -2.66 11.16 11.77
C GLN A 331 -3.84 10.48 12.45
N ASP A 332 -3.92 10.59 13.77
CA ASP A 332 -5.06 10.04 14.51
C ASP A 332 -6.35 10.80 14.20
N PHE A 333 -7.47 10.14 14.45
CA PHE A 333 -8.79 10.75 14.31
C PHE A 333 -8.91 11.98 15.21
N MET A 334 -9.37 13.10 14.65
CA MET A 334 -9.64 14.32 15.41
C MET A 334 -11.13 14.62 15.49
N SER A 335 -11.85 14.50 14.37
CA SER A 335 -13.30 14.70 14.28
C SER A 335 -13.84 14.18 12.94
N GLU A 336 -15.16 14.14 12.76
CA GLU A 336 -15.76 13.76 11.47
C GLU A 336 -15.34 14.65 10.29
N ILE A 337 -15.01 15.93 10.54
CA ILE A 337 -14.50 16.86 9.51
C ILE A 337 -12.98 16.78 9.34
N ALA A 338 -12.29 16.11 10.25
CA ALA A 338 -10.85 15.86 10.24
C ALA A 338 -10.61 14.38 10.62
N PRO A 339 -10.96 13.44 9.72
CA PRO A 339 -10.86 12.02 9.98
C PRO A 339 -9.40 11.59 10.13
N ALA A 340 -9.18 10.35 10.58
CA ALA A 340 -7.83 9.79 10.65
C ALA A 340 -7.18 9.74 9.26
N ILE A 341 -5.85 9.78 9.23
CA ILE A 341 -5.05 9.49 8.04
C ILE A 341 -4.26 8.23 8.33
N SER A 342 -4.48 7.17 7.53
CA SER A 342 -3.72 5.92 7.68
C SER A 342 -2.53 5.83 6.73
N GLY A 343 -2.42 6.75 5.77
CA GLY A 343 -1.32 6.78 4.79
C GLY A 343 -1.46 5.78 3.63
N HIS A 344 -2.60 5.08 3.51
CA HIS A 344 -2.77 3.98 2.56
C HIS A 344 -3.25 4.42 1.16
N THR A 345 -3.29 5.73 0.87
CA THR A 345 -3.34 6.22 -0.51
C THR A 345 -1.96 6.14 -1.18
N PHE A 346 -0.90 6.03 -0.38
CA PHE A 346 0.52 6.07 -0.79
C PHE A 346 0.95 7.39 -1.44
N GLU A 347 0.08 8.40 -1.41
CA GLU A 347 0.40 9.74 -1.92
C GLU A 347 1.33 10.47 -0.95
N VAL A 348 2.20 11.31 -1.50
CA VAL A 348 3.11 12.12 -0.69
C VAL A 348 2.31 13.11 0.15
N ASN A 349 2.51 13.08 1.46
CA ASN A 349 1.99 14.08 2.38
C ASN A 349 3.14 14.90 2.99
N PHE A 350 3.14 16.21 2.75
CA PHE A 350 4.21 17.11 3.22
C PHE A 350 4.24 17.31 4.74
N ALA A 351 3.17 16.95 5.46
CA ALA A 351 3.22 16.88 6.92
C ALA A 351 4.24 15.83 7.40
N GLY A 352 4.45 14.76 6.62
CA GLY A 352 5.50 13.76 6.88
C GLY A 352 6.92 14.35 6.83
N CYS A 353 7.16 15.34 5.98
CA CYS A 353 8.44 16.05 5.92
C CYS A 353 8.73 16.82 7.22
N VAL A 354 7.69 17.39 7.83
CA VAL A 354 7.79 18.09 9.12
C VAL A 354 7.93 17.09 10.27
N ALA A 355 7.12 16.03 10.26
CA ALA A 355 7.16 14.97 11.27
C ALA A 355 8.52 14.25 11.32
N SER A 356 9.24 14.21 10.20
CA SER A 356 10.62 13.70 10.15
C SER A 356 11.64 14.56 10.93
N GLY A 357 11.28 15.82 11.25
CA GLY A 357 12.14 16.78 11.92
C GLY A 357 13.16 17.49 11.02
N CYS A 358 13.22 17.17 9.73
CA CYS A 358 14.18 17.76 8.79
C CYS A 358 13.68 19.06 8.13
N HIS A 359 12.37 19.20 7.91
CA HIS A 359 11.79 20.39 7.29
C HIS A 359 10.97 21.21 8.31
N PRO A 360 11.12 22.55 8.33
CA PRO A 360 10.51 23.38 9.36
C PRO A 360 8.99 23.55 9.23
N ALA A 361 8.45 23.41 8.01
CA ALA A 361 7.03 23.55 7.71
C ALA A 361 6.67 22.81 6.41
N ALA A 362 5.41 22.38 6.29
CA ALA A 362 4.94 21.60 5.15
C ALA A 362 4.94 22.44 3.86
N GLU A 363 4.56 23.72 3.96
CA GLU A 363 4.56 24.68 2.86
C GLU A 363 5.98 24.93 2.34
N ASN A 364 6.96 24.96 3.25
CA ASN A 364 8.36 25.09 2.87
C ASN A 364 8.87 23.85 2.11
N ALA A 365 8.59 22.65 2.64
CA ALA A 365 8.94 21.40 1.96
C ALA A 365 8.28 21.30 0.59
N GLN A 366 7.01 21.69 0.48
CA GLN A 366 6.26 21.72 -0.77
C GLN A 366 6.86 22.70 -1.79
N ALA A 367 7.22 23.92 -1.37
CA ALA A 367 7.85 24.92 -2.24
C ALA A 367 9.23 24.47 -2.74
N LEU A 368 10.04 23.86 -1.87
CA LEU A 368 11.33 23.29 -2.24
C LEU A 368 11.17 22.14 -3.23
N ALA A 369 10.24 21.22 -2.96
CA ALA A 369 9.92 20.13 -3.87
C ALA A 369 9.46 20.66 -5.23
N ALA A 370 8.54 21.64 -5.27
CA ALA A 370 8.08 22.24 -6.52
C ALA A 370 9.25 22.83 -7.33
N THR A 371 10.15 23.57 -6.68
CA THR A 371 11.34 24.16 -7.32
C THR A 371 12.27 23.10 -7.90
N LEU A 372 12.52 22.03 -7.14
CA LEU A 372 13.33 20.90 -7.59
C LEU A 372 12.68 20.20 -8.78
N ARG A 373 11.38 19.90 -8.70
CA ARG A 373 10.61 19.25 -9.77
C ARG A 373 10.68 20.05 -11.07
N SER A 374 10.47 21.37 -11.00
CA SER A 374 10.61 22.25 -12.17
C SER A 374 12.02 22.23 -12.76
N SER A 375 13.05 22.22 -11.91
CA SER A 375 14.45 22.17 -12.36
C SER A 375 14.78 20.85 -13.06
N VAL A 376 14.32 19.72 -12.51
CA VAL A 376 14.50 18.39 -13.11
C VAL A 376 13.69 18.23 -14.39
N GLN A 377 12.45 18.75 -14.43
CA GLN A 377 11.63 18.78 -15.63
C GLN A 377 12.32 19.54 -16.77
N ALA A 378 12.90 20.71 -16.49
CA ALA A 378 13.63 21.46 -17.51
C ALA A 378 14.83 20.69 -18.08
N LEU A 379 15.54 19.92 -17.24
CA LEU A 379 16.62 19.04 -17.70
C LEU A 379 16.12 17.87 -18.54
N LEU A 380 15.01 17.24 -18.15
CA LEU A 380 14.36 16.20 -18.94
C LEU A 380 13.90 16.72 -20.30
N ASP A 381 13.29 17.90 -20.33
CA ASP A 381 12.78 18.55 -21.55
C ASP A 381 13.92 18.91 -22.51
N ASP A 382 15.05 19.43 -22.00
CA ASP A 382 16.25 19.70 -22.78
C ASP A 382 16.79 18.41 -23.42
N VAL A 383 16.98 17.36 -22.61
CA VAL A 383 17.45 16.06 -23.10
C VAL A 383 16.50 15.50 -24.16
N LYS A 384 15.18 15.53 -23.93
CA LYS A 384 14.18 15.03 -24.88
C LYS A 384 14.17 15.83 -26.18
N THR A 385 14.31 17.15 -26.10
CA THR A 385 14.35 18.03 -27.28
C THR A 385 15.59 17.76 -28.13
N ARG A 386 16.75 17.59 -27.51
CA ARG A 386 18.02 17.30 -28.20
C ARG A 386 18.10 15.88 -28.76
N LEU A 387 17.40 14.94 -28.12
CA LEU A 387 17.21 13.59 -28.67
C LEU A 387 16.39 13.62 -29.97
N GLY A 388 15.42 14.53 -30.09
CA GLY A 388 14.67 14.76 -31.33
C GLY A 388 13.75 13.60 -31.69
N ASP A 389 13.68 13.28 -32.99
CA ASP A 389 12.77 12.26 -33.55
C ASP A 389 12.94 10.90 -32.85
N PRO A 390 11.89 10.38 -32.18
CA PRO A 390 11.91 9.08 -31.51
C PRO A 390 12.41 7.92 -32.40
N ALA A 391 12.15 7.96 -33.70
CA ALA A 391 12.63 6.91 -34.62
C ALA A 391 14.16 6.78 -34.65
N THR A 392 14.88 7.80 -34.19
CA THR A 392 16.35 7.85 -34.21
C THR A 392 17.02 7.47 -32.89
N TRP A 393 16.26 7.21 -31.82
CA TRP A 393 16.87 6.90 -30.53
C TRP A 393 16.01 6.04 -29.61
N GLU A 394 14.68 6.05 -29.74
CA GLU A 394 13.76 5.41 -28.80
C GLU A 394 13.94 3.87 -28.71
N TYR A 395 13.32 3.22 -27.73
CA TYR A 395 13.28 1.76 -27.65
C TYR A 395 12.37 1.12 -28.70
N SER A 396 12.62 -0.14 -29.08
CA SER A 396 11.86 -0.82 -30.14
C SER A 396 10.35 -0.90 -29.82
N CYS A 397 9.99 -1.10 -28.55
CA CYS A 397 8.59 -1.08 -28.07
C CYS A 397 7.82 0.22 -28.34
N CYS A 398 8.56 1.31 -28.52
CA CYS A 398 8.10 2.63 -28.15
C CYS A 398 8.31 3.64 -29.29
N GLY A 399 8.48 3.15 -30.52
CA GLY A 399 8.66 3.95 -31.73
C GLY A 399 10.11 4.08 -32.20
N GLY A 400 11.04 3.38 -31.54
CA GLY A 400 12.43 3.31 -31.96
C GLY A 400 12.74 2.24 -33.00
N PRO A 401 14.02 2.11 -33.40
CA PRO A 401 14.45 1.07 -34.33
C PRO A 401 14.12 -0.34 -33.83
N ALA A 402 13.81 -1.24 -34.77
CA ALA A 402 13.58 -2.64 -34.47
C ALA A 402 14.83 -3.27 -33.81
N ASP A 403 14.61 -4.25 -32.92
CA ASP A 403 15.71 -4.91 -32.23
C ASP A 403 16.73 -5.51 -33.20
N GLY A 404 18.02 -5.27 -32.92
CA GLY A 404 19.12 -5.67 -33.79
C GLY A 404 19.36 -4.76 -35.00
N GLN A 405 18.46 -3.81 -35.30
CA GLN A 405 18.73 -2.77 -36.30
C GLN A 405 19.53 -1.63 -35.68
N PRO A 406 20.61 -1.16 -36.34
CA PRO A 406 21.40 -0.06 -35.82
C PRO A 406 20.59 1.24 -35.88
N ILE A 407 20.60 1.99 -34.78
CA ILE A 407 20.27 3.42 -34.79
C ILE A 407 21.12 4.11 -35.88
N ALA A 408 20.57 5.06 -36.64
CA ALA A 408 21.35 5.78 -37.64
C ALA A 408 22.55 6.53 -36.99
N GLY A 409 23.70 6.56 -37.66
CA GLY A 409 24.93 7.19 -37.17
C GLY A 409 26.11 6.22 -37.07
N THR A 410 27.25 6.72 -36.62
CA THR A 410 28.47 5.96 -36.33
C THR A 410 28.30 5.04 -35.11
N ALA A 411 29.22 4.08 -34.91
CA ALA A 411 29.15 3.18 -33.77
C ALA A 411 29.18 3.93 -32.42
N ASP A 412 30.02 4.96 -32.31
CA ASP A 412 30.19 5.76 -31.10
C ASP A 412 28.96 6.64 -30.83
N GLU A 413 28.37 7.22 -31.88
CA GLU A 413 27.10 7.97 -31.75
C GLU A 413 25.96 7.08 -31.28
N ARG A 414 25.86 5.86 -31.83
CA ARG A 414 24.84 4.89 -31.39
C ARG A 414 25.01 4.49 -29.93
N ASP A 415 26.24 4.19 -29.50
CA ASP A 415 26.51 3.83 -28.11
C ASP A 415 26.20 4.99 -27.15
N THR A 416 26.56 6.20 -27.55
CA THR A 416 26.24 7.43 -26.81
C THR A 416 24.73 7.62 -26.66
N LEU A 417 23.96 7.47 -27.74
CA LEU A 417 22.50 7.61 -27.71
C LEU A 417 21.84 6.56 -26.79
N LYS A 418 22.34 5.32 -26.78
CA LYS A 418 21.85 4.29 -25.86
C LYS A 418 22.04 4.67 -24.39
N LYS A 419 23.21 5.24 -24.04
CA LYS A 419 23.52 5.71 -22.69
C LYS A 419 22.65 6.90 -22.29
N VAL A 420 22.50 7.89 -23.17
CA VAL A 420 21.61 9.06 -22.95
C VAL A 420 20.18 8.60 -22.72
N ARG A 421 19.67 7.72 -23.59
CA ARG A 421 18.33 7.15 -23.49
C ARG A 421 18.11 6.44 -22.16
N PHE A 422 19.05 5.61 -21.74
CA PHE A 422 18.98 4.93 -20.45
C PHE A 422 18.89 5.93 -19.30
N LEU A 423 19.79 6.93 -19.24
CA LEU A 423 19.81 7.95 -18.19
C LEU A 423 18.51 8.78 -18.16
N TYR A 424 18.01 9.17 -19.34
CA TYR A 424 16.74 9.88 -19.48
C TYR A 424 15.59 9.09 -18.87
N TYR A 425 15.43 7.82 -19.27
CA TYR A 425 14.33 6.99 -18.76
C TYR A 425 14.49 6.60 -17.31
N TYR A 426 15.72 6.33 -16.84
CA TYR A 426 15.97 6.00 -15.44
C TYR A 426 15.57 7.16 -14.51
N ALA A 427 15.90 8.40 -14.90
CA ALA A 427 15.49 9.61 -14.17
C ALA A 427 13.98 9.87 -14.29
N LEU A 428 13.40 9.70 -15.48
CA LEU A 428 11.97 9.93 -15.72
C LEU A 428 11.09 8.93 -14.95
N TYR A 429 11.45 7.66 -14.96
CA TYR A 429 10.64 6.56 -14.44
C TYR A 429 10.77 6.32 -12.94
N ASP A 430 11.77 6.93 -12.31
CA ASP A 430 11.74 7.14 -10.86
C ASP A 430 10.48 7.94 -10.44
N GLY A 431 10.04 8.89 -11.27
CA GLY A 431 8.77 9.60 -11.08
C GLY A 431 8.76 10.62 -9.94
N SER A 432 9.81 10.69 -9.12
CA SER A 432 9.90 11.67 -8.02
C SER A 432 10.36 13.05 -8.49
N TYR A 433 10.84 13.15 -9.74
CA TYR A 433 11.50 14.33 -10.30
C TYR A 433 12.63 14.84 -9.39
N GLY A 434 13.43 13.90 -8.90
CA GLY A 434 14.62 14.14 -8.08
C GLY A 434 14.38 14.18 -6.58
N VAL A 435 13.14 14.15 -6.07
CA VAL A 435 12.90 14.16 -4.62
C VAL A 435 13.49 12.92 -3.93
N HIS A 436 13.45 11.75 -4.57
CA HIS A 436 14.07 10.54 -4.03
C HIS A 436 15.59 10.71 -3.87
N ASN A 437 16.26 11.39 -4.81
CA ASN A 437 17.69 11.66 -4.75
C ASN A 437 18.11 12.84 -5.65
N PRO A 438 18.14 14.07 -5.13
CA PRO A 438 18.31 15.27 -5.96
C PRO A 438 19.66 15.32 -6.68
N GLY A 439 20.74 14.95 -5.97
CA GLY A 439 22.09 14.96 -6.51
C GLY A 439 22.27 13.90 -7.59
N TYR A 440 21.79 12.69 -7.34
CA TYR A 440 21.92 11.59 -8.29
C TYR A 440 21.11 11.83 -9.57
N THR A 441 19.84 12.24 -9.45
CA THR A 441 18.98 12.55 -10.60
C THR A 441 19.54 13.70 -11.44
N ARG A 442 20.05 14.76 -10.79
CA ARG A 442 20.72 15.85 -11.50
C ARG A 442 21.97 15.37 -12.24
N ASN A 443 22.80 14.55 -11.61
CA ASN A 443 24.01 14.02 -12.24
C ASN A 443 23.68 13.16 -13.46
N MET A 444 22.65 12.30 -13.39
CA MET A 444 22.19 11.52 -14.54
C MET A 444 21.85 12.40 -15.74
N LEU A 445 21.07 13.46 -15.53
CA LEU A 445 20.61 14.34 -16.61
C LEU A 445 21.73 15.24 -17.15
N LEU A 446 22.64 15.73 -16.29
CA LEU A 446 23.81 16.46 -16.77
C LEU A 446 24.77 15.58 -17.55
N THR A 447 24.97 14.32 -17.14
CA THR A 447 25.73 13.35 -17.92
C THR A 447 25.07 13.12 -19.28
N ALA A 448 23.75 12.97 -19.33
CA ALA A 448 23.01 12.83 -20.58
C ALA A 448 23.22 14.05 -21.51
N GLN A 449 23.16 15.27 -20.98
CA GLN A 449 23.45 16.50 -21.74
C GLN A 449 24.90 16.55 -22.24
N GLY A 450 25.88 16.14 -21.42
CA GLY A 450 27.28 16.09 -21.82
C GLY A 450 27.52 15.09 -22.95
N LEU A 451 26.90 13.91 -22.86
CA LEU A 451 26.95 12.88 -23.89
C LEU A 451 26.32 13.37 -25.21
N LEU A 452 25.15 14.02 -25.17
CA LEU A 452 24.54 14.63 -26.36
C LEU A 452 25.48 15.66 -27.00
N THR A 453 26.10 16.52 -26.18
CA THR A 453 27.05 17.54 -26.67
C THR A 453 28.24 16.90 -27.40
N SER A 454 28.73 15.76 -26.90
CA SER A 454 29.88 15.06 -27.49
C SER A 454 29.61 14.51 -28.90
N ILE A 455 28.34 14.35 -29.27
CA ILE A 455 27.90 13.91 -30.61
C ILE A 455 27.23 15.04 -31.41
N GLY A 456 27.46 16.30 -31.00
CA GLY A 456 26.95 17.47 -31.72
C GLY A 456 25.43 17.68 -31.63
N ARG A 457 24.79 17.13 -30.60
CA ARG A 457 23.36 17.33 -30.29
C ARG A 457 23.18 18.21 -29.07
#